data_AF-A0A563BDL9-F1
#
_entry.id   AF-A0A563BDL9-F1
#
_cell.length_a   1.000
_cell.length_b   1.000
_cell.length_c   1.000
_cell.angle_alpha   90.00
_cell.angle_beta   90.00
_cell.angle_gamma   90.00
#
_symmetry.space_group_name_H-M   'P 1'
#
loop_
_entity.id
_entity.type
_entity.pdbx_description
1 polymer ?
#
loop_
_entity_poly.entity_id
_entity_poly.type
_entity_poly.pdbx_seq_one_letter_code
_entity_poly.pdbx_strand_id
1 'polypeptide(L)'
;MKHETNIVEKTTVKSASLLDHICNLGLSKHTESYLSHKFGTTNELLWKVRHEAYLREHHPENSSYLEKPLWDAYVAFDRAGYIRHDIKPEDFILNRLRRLAKPEQYQAWNCAADLEDFCEINPEQGSSDQSDYAYGNQRYENFTPLTEKQREEIRQILKDVLPDELTYQIICFRYSLEDGKCHPTAETALRLNRKISKVRGLMKKAYFYIKDCDLFDVI
;
A
#
# COMPACT_ATOMS: atom_id res chain seq x y z
N MET A 1 -22.00 -14.86 22.22
CA MET A 1 -20.74 -14.72 21.45
C MET A 1 -20.97 -15.31 20.07
N LYS A 2 -21.18 -14.46 19.05
CA LYS A 2 -21.23 -14.89 17.66
C LYS A 2 -19.82 -14.69 17.10
N HIS A 3 -19.15 -15.77 16.73
CA HIS A 3 -17.94 -15.69 15.93
C HIS A 3 -18.36 -15.31 14.52
N GLU A 4 -18.23 -14.02 14.19
CA GLU A 4 -18.22 -13.59 12.80
C GLU A 4 -16.89 -14.05 12.20
N THR A 5 -16.95 -15.21 11.52
CA THR A 5 -15.94 -15.56 10.53
C THR A 5 -16.01 -14.51 9.43
N ASN A 6 -15.12 -13.52 9.52
CA ASN A 6 -14.75 -12.66 8.40
C ASN A 6 -14.19 -13.57 7.30
N ILE A 7 -15.05 -14.01 6.40
CA ILE A 7 -14.63 -14.55 5.11
C ILE A 7 -14.10 -13.32 4.38
N VAL A 8 -12.77 -13.16 4.36
CA VAL A 8 -12.12 -12.22 3.47
C VAL A 8 -12.50 -12.69 2.06
N GLU A 9 -13.43 -12.00 1.42
CA GLU A 9 -13.72 -12.20 0.00
C GLU A 9 -12.38 -12.04 -0.73
N LYS A 10 -11.85 -13.16 -1.23
CA LYS A 10 -10.59 -13.18 -1.94
C LYS A 10 -10.82 -12.42 -3.24
N THR A 11 -10.35 -11.18 -3.32
CA THR A 11 -10.46 -10.37 -4.53
C THR A 11 -9.75 -11.10 -5.67
N THR A 12 -10.54 -11.55 -6.65
CA THR A 12 -10.05 -12.35 -7.77
C THR A 12 -9.47 -11.42 -8.83
N VAL A 13 -8.26 -10.92 -8.60
CA VAL A 13 -7.45 -10.34 -9.67
C VAL A 13 -6.87 -11.46 -10.52
N LYS A 14 -6.85 -11.29 -11.85
CA LYS A 14 -6.15 -12.22 -12.73
C LYS A 14 -4.65 -12.15 -12.52
N SER A 15 -4.01 -13.31 -12.47
CA SER A 15 -2.57 -13.38 -12.31
C SER A 15 -1.84 -12.91 -13.57
N ALA A 16 -0.78 -12.14 -13.40
CA ALA A 16 0.14 -11.72 -14.45
C ALA A 16 0.71 -12.91 -15.22
N SER A 17 0.85 -14.08 -14.57
CA SER A 17 1.30 -15.31 -15.22
C SER A 17 0.37 -15.81 -16.34
N LEU A 18 -0.89 -15.35 -16.39
CA LEU A 18 -1.86 -15.66 -17.44
C LEU A 18 -1.80 -14.68 -18.62
N LEU A 19 -0.97 -13.64 -18.53
CA LEU A 19 -0.84 -12.60 -19.53
C LEU A 19 0.37 -12.91 -20.43
N ASP A 20 0.16 -13.75 -21.45
CA ASP A 20 1.23 -14.13 -22.37
C ASP A 20 1.63 -12.96 -23.28
N HIS A 21 0.64 -12.29 -23.89
CA HIS A 21 0.86 -11.18 -24.82
C HIS A 21 -0.24 -10.13 -24.75
N ILE A 22 0.14 -8.86 -24.96
CA ILE A 22 -0.79 -7.72 -24.97
C ILE A 22 -1.80 -7.75 -26.12
N CYS A 23 -1.51 -8.50 -27.19
CA CYS A 23 -2.40 -8.61 -28.35
C CYS A 23 -3.73 -9.29 -28.03
N ASN A 24 -3.77 -10.06 -26.93
CA ASN A 24 -5.00 -10.71 -26.47
C ASN A 24 -5.95 -9.74 -25.74
N LEU A 25 -5.55 -8.48 -25.55
CA LEU A 25 -6.35 -7.45 -24.88
C LEU A 25 -7.26 -6.66 -25.83
N GLY A 26 -7.23 -6.95 -27.14
CA GLY A 26 -8.08 -6.27 -28.13
C GLY A 26 -7.68 -4.82 -28.39
N LEU A 27 -6.39 -4.50 -28.25
CA LEU A 27 -5.85 -3.17 -28.49
C LEU A 27 -5.69 -2.90 -30.01
N SER A 28 -5.55 -1.63 -30.38
CA SER A 28 -5.24 -1.30 -31.77
C SER A 28 -3.80 -1.71 -32.10
N LYS A 29 -3.50 -2.08 -33.35
CA LYS A 29 -2.12 -2.40 -33.78
C LYS A 29 -1.12 -1.28 -33.49
N HIS A 30 -1.57 -0.03 -33.62
CA HIS A 30 -0.75 1.14 -33.28
C HIS A 30 -0.44 1.18 -31.78
N THR A 31 -1.45 0.95 -30.94
CA THR A 31 -1.32 0.89 -29.48
C THR A 31 -0.39 -0.25 -29.07
N GLU A 32 -0.60 -1.46 -29.59
CA GLU A 32 0.26 -2.62 -29.30
C GLU A 32 1.71 -2.35 -29.67
N SER A 33 1.95 -1.87 -30.90
CA SER A 33 3.30 -1.52 -31.36
C SER A 33 3.93 -0.47 -30.45
N TYR A 34 3.21 0.60 -30.10
CA TYR A 34 3.73 1.62 -29.20
C TYR A 34 4.14 1.04 -27.83
N LEU A 35 3.26 0.23 -27.21
CA LEU A 35 3.50 -0.32 -25.88
C LEU A 35 4.67 -1.32 -25.88
N SER A 36 4.77 -2.18 -26.90
CA SER A 36 5.89 -3.11 -27.04
C SER A 36 7.24 -2.44 -27.29
N HIS A 37 7.27 -1.23 -27.86
CA HIS A 37 8.50 -0.45 -28.00
C HIS A 37 8.84 0.32 -26.71
N LYS A 38 7.84 0.78 -25.96
CA LYS A 38 8.03 1.61 -24.76
C LYS A 38 8.44 0.79 -23.54
N PHE A 39 7.93 -0.43 -23.39
CA PHE A 39 8.16 -1.27 -22.23
C PHE A 39 8.98 -2.51 -22.62
N GLY A 40 9.96 -2.88 -21.80
CA GLY A 40 10.85 -4.02 -22.07
C GLY A 40 10.16 -5.36 -21.87
N THR A 41 9.14 -5.43 -21.00
CA THR A 41 8.38 -6.67 -20.77
C THR A 41 6.89 -6.41 -20.53
N THR A 42 6.08 -7.45 -20.73
CA THR A 42 4.65 -7.42 -20.38
C THR A 42 4.43 -7.21 -18.87
N ASN A 43 5.32 -7.75 -18.03
CA ASN A 43 5.26 -7.56 -16.57
C ASN A 43 5.47 -6.09 -16.18
N GLU A 44 6.43 -5.42 -16.81
CA GLU A 44 6.69 -4.00 -16.61
C GLU A 44 5.49 -3.14 -17.03
N LEU A 45 4.91 -3.40 -18.21
CA LEU A 45 3.71 -2.70 -18.66
C LEU A 45 2.55 -2.91 -17.68
N LEU A 46 2.28 -4.16 -17.29
CA LEU A 46 1.20 -4.47 -16.35
C LEU A 46 1.42 -3.79 -15.00
N TRP A 47 2.65 -3.82 -14.49
CA TRP A 47 3.02 -3.13 -13.26
C TRP A 47 2.76 -1.63 -13.37
N LYS A 48 3.20 -0.99 -14.46
CA LYS A 48 2.96 0.43 -14.70
C LYS A 48 1.46 0.74 -14.71
N VAL A 49 0.65 -0.09 -15.37
CA VAL A 49 -0.80 0.11 -15.42
C VAL A 49 -1.45 -0.06 -14.04
N ARG A 50 -1.06 -1.07 -13.25
CA ARG A 50 -1.53 -1.27 -11.87
C ARG A 50 -1.19 -0.08 -10.97
N HIS A 51 0.04 0.43 -11.10
CA HIS A 51 0.49 1.60 -10.36
C HIS A 51 -0.30 2.87 -10.73
N GLU A 52 -0.50 3.13 -12.03
CA GLU A 52 -1.29 4.26 -12.49
C GLU A 52 -2.76 4.16 -12.06
N ALA A 53 -3.34 2.96 -12.05
CA ALA A 53 -4.69 2.75 -11.54
C ALA A 53 -4.80 3.15 -10.06
N TYR A 54 -3.87 2.67 -9.23
CA TYR A 54 -3.80 3.01 -7.80
C TYR A 54 -3.63 4.52 -7.57
N LEU A 55 -2.71 5.16 -8.29
CA LEU A 55 -2.51 6.61 -8.18
C LEU A 55 -3.76 7.38 -8.58
N ARG A 56 -4.43 7.00 -9.67
CA ARG A 56 -5.64 7.71 -10.12
C ARG A 56 -6.79 7.61 -9.13
N GLU A 57 -6.90 6.49 -8.44
CA GLU A 57 -7.97 6.26 -7.47
C GLU A 57 -7.71 6.96 -6.13
N HIS A 58 -6.46 6.96 -5.67
CA HIS A 58 -6.13 7.37 -4.29
C HIS A 58 -5.22 8.59 -4.16
N HIS A 59 -4.47 8.92 -5.21
CA HIS A 59 -3.52 10.03 -5.25
C HIS A 59 -3.62 10.78 -6.59
N PRO A 60 -4.80 11.28 -6.99
CA PRO A 60 -5.01 11.89 -8.31
C PRO A 60 -4.08 13.08 -8.57
N GLU A 61 -3.63 13.77 -7.52
CA GLU A 61 -2.63 14.83 -7.57
C GLU A 61 -1.26 14.37 -8.09
N ASN A 62 -0.95 13.09 -7.90
CA ASN A 62 0.28 12.45 -8.37
C ASN A 62 0.08 11.73 -9.71
N SER A 63 -1.16 11.67 -10.22
CA SER A 63 -1.44 11.05 -11.51
C SER A 63 -1.03 11.96 -12.66
N SER A 64 -0.14 11.47 -13.52
CA SER A 64 0.29 12.19 -14.71
C SER A 64 -0.69 12.01 -15.87
N TYR A 65 -0.61 12.87 -16.89
CA TYR A 65 -1.31 12.64 -18.15
C TYR A 65 -0.80 11.33 -18.78
N LEU A 66 -1.73 10.41 -19.05
CA LEU A 66 -1.41 9.18 -19.77
C LEU A 66 -1.57 9.43 -21.27
N GLU A 67 -0.51 9.15 -22.02
CA GLU A 67 -0.60 9.08 -23.47
C GLU A 67 -1.69 8.08 -23.89
N LYS A 68 -2.42 8.39 -24.96
CA LYS A 68 -3.57 7.59 -25.41
C LYS A 68 -3.29 6.08 -25.49
N PRO A 69 -2.16 5.59 -26.03
CA PRO A 69 -1.87 4.16 -26.04
C PRO A 69 -1.83 3.52 -24.64
N LEU A 70 -1.31 4.23 -23.64
CA LEU A 70 -1.23 3.74 -22.26
C LEU A 70 -2.58 3.82 -21.56
N TRP A 71 -3.40 4.83 -21.88
CA TRP A 71 -4.78 4.91 -21.44
C TRP A 71 -5.63 3.74 -21.98
N ASP A 72 -5.50 3.44 -23.27
CA ASP A 72 -6.20 2.31 -23.90
C ASP A 72 -5.78 0.97 -23.24
N ALA A 73 -4.47 0.82 -22.93
CA ALA A 73 -3.97 -0.33 -22.17
C ALA A 73 -4.61 -0.41 -20.79
N TYR A 74 -4.64 0.69 -20.03
CA TYR A 74 -5.27 0.74 -18.72
C TYR A 74 -6.72 0.24 -18.75
N VAL A 75 -7.54 0.78 -19.65
CA VAL A 75 -8.94 0.37 -19.80
C VAL A 75 -9.06 -1.11 -20.18
N ALA A 76 -8.18 -1.62 -21.04
CA ALA A 76 -8.20 -3.01 -21.45
C ALA A 76 -7.80 -3.97 -20.33
N PHE A 77 -6.76 -3.64 -19.55
CA PHE A 77 -6.32 -4.42 -18.39
C PHE A 77 -7.35 -4.47 -17.27
N ASP A 78 -7.97 -3.33 -16.99
CA ASP A 78 -9.03 -3.20 -16.00
C ASP A 78 -10.23 -4.08 -16.37
N ARG A 79 -10.76 -3.92 -17.59
CA ARG A 79 -11.85 -4.76 -18.12
C ARG A 79 -11.51 -6.25 -18.13
N ALA A 80 -10.24 -6.59 -18.37
CA ALA A 80 -9.79 -7.96 -18.38
C ALA A 80 -9.62 -8.55 -16.97
N GLY A 81 -9.67 -7.73 -15.91
CA GLY A 81 -9.62 -8.15 -14.51
C GLY A 81 -8.21 -8.21 -13.90
N TYR A 82 -7.25 -7.48 -14.46
CA TYR A 82 -5.85 -7.46 -13.96
C TYR A 82 -5.58 -6.37 -12.91
N ILE A 83 -6.56 -5.50 -12.65
CA ILE A 83 -6.47 -4.37 -11.74
C ILE A 83 -7.29 -4.64 -10.48
N ARG A 84 -6.71 -4.31 -9.33
CA ARG A 84 -7.34 -4.32 -8.01
C ARG A 84 -7.74 -2.90 -7.62
N HIS A 85 -8.97 -2.78 -7.13
CA HIS A 85 -9.57 -1.56 -6.59
C HIS A 85 -9.85 -1.66 -5.08
N ASP A 86 -9.44 -2.78 -4.47
CA ASP A 86 -9.64 -3.05 -3.05
C ASP A 86 -8.44 -2.70 -2.18
N ILE A 87 -7.27 -2.47 -2.79
CA ILE A 87 -6.06 -2.02 -2.09
C ILE A 87 -6.17 -0.53 -1.83
N LYS A 88 -6.14 -0.12 -0.56
CA LYS A 88 -6.26 1.27 -0.15
C LYS A 88 -4.97 1.80 0.47
N PRO A 89 -4.73 3.12 0.48
CA PRO A 89 -3.59 3.71 1.17
C PRO A 89 -3.49 3.32 2.66
N GLU A 90 -4.64 3.16 3.31
CA GLU A 90 -4.71 2.76 4.72
C GLU A 90 -4.20 1.34 4.96
N ASP A 91 -4.18 0.46 3.96
CA ASP A 91 -3.64 -0.89 4.11
C ASP A 91 -2.12 -0.88 4.33
N PHE A 92 -1.45 0.19 3.91
CA PHE A 92 -0.01 0.35 4.05
C PHE A 92 0.42 1.09 5.33
N ILE A 93 -0.50 1.82 5.98
CA ILE A 93 -0.16 2.72 7.09
C ILE A 93 0.53 2.00 8.25
N LEU A 94 0.04 0.79 8.55
CA LEU A 94 0.55 -0.05 9.62
C LEU A 94 1.91 -0.65 9.28
N ASN A 95 2.14 -1.04 8.02
CA ASN A 95 3.46 -1.46 7.56
C ASN A 95 4.46 -0.30 7.60
N ARG A 96 4.03 0.93 7.26
CA ARG A 96 4.86 2.12 7.38
C ARG A 96 5.24 2.39 8.83
N LEU A 97 4.29 2.33 9.77
CA LEU A 97 4.58 2.42 11.21
C LEU A 97 5.60 1.37 11.66
N ARG A 98 5.45 0.13 11.20
CA ARG A 98 6.34 -0.97 11.53
C ARG A 98 7.77 -0.74 11.02
N ARG A 99 7.93 -0.30 9.77
CA ARG A 99 9.23 0.09 9.17
C ARG A 99 9.90 1.20 9.96
N LEU A 100 9.19 2.26 10.29
CA LEU A 100 9.76 3.41 10.97
C LEU A 100 10.12 3.12 12.44
N ALA A 101 9.35 2.27 13.12
CA ALA A 101 9.61 1.91 14.52
C ALA A 101 10.77 0.90 14.68
N LYS A 102 10.99 0.02 13.68
CA LYS A 102 12.03 -1.02 13.69
C LYS A 102 12.71 -1.14 12.32
N PRO A 103 13.42 -0.10 11.86
CA PRO A 103 13.98 -0.05 10.51
C PRO A 103 15.02 -1.16 10.25
N GLU A 104 15.77 -1.56 11.26
CA GLU A 104 16.77 -2.64 11.13
C GLU A 104 16.13 -4.01 10.80
N GLN A 105 14.83 -4.18 11.11
CA GLN A 105 14.11 -5.45 10.96
C GLN A 105 13.14 -5.43 9.75
N TYR A 106 12.57 -4.27 9.44
CA TYR A 106 11.52 -4.11 8.44
C TYR A 106 11.94 -3.14 7.34
N GLN A 107 11.92 -3.65 6.11
CA GLN A 107 12.38 -3.01 4.89
C GLN A 107 11.34 -3.20 3.79
N ALA A 108 11.47 -2.48 2.67
CA ALA A 108 10.48 -2.51 1.57
C ALA A 108 10.16 -3.93 1.07
N TRP A 109 11.21 -4.73 0.88
CA TRP A 109 11.12 -6.10 0.36
C TRP A 109 10.35 -7.07 1.29
N ASN A 110 10.29 -6.81 2.60
CA ASN A 110 9.57 -7.67 3.56
C ASN A 110 8.35 -6.99 4.23
N CYS A 111 8.16 -5.68 4.02
CA CYS A 111 7.15 -4.87 4.69
C CYS A 111 6.75 -3.65 3.83
N ALA A 112 6.04 -3.89 2.72
CA ALA A 112 5.61 -2.80 1.85
C ALA A 112 4.73 -1.75 2.57
N ALA A 113 5.15 -0.50 2.49
CA ALA A 113 4.57 0.72 3.04
C ALA A 113 3.96 1.64 1.95
N ASP A 114 4.06 1.22 0.69
CA ASP A 114 3.33 1.70 -0.47
C ASP A 114 3.31 0.63 -1.58
N LEU A 115 2.76 0.96 -2.74
CA LEU A 115 2.69 0.05 -3.87
C LEU A 115 4.06 -0.16 -4.54
N GLU A 116 4.90 0.87 -4.60
CA GLU A 116 6.23 0.80 -5.25
C GLU A 116 7.14 -0.22 -4.56
N ASP A 117 7.06 -0.30 -3.23
CA ASP A 117 7.78 -1.27 -2.40
C ASP A 117 7.54 -2.74 -2.80
N PHE A 118 6.49 -3.08 -3.56
CA PHE A 118 6.27 -4.45 -4.02
C PHE A 118 7.36 -4.92 -5.00
N CYS A 119 7.92 -4.03 -5.81
CA CYS A 119 8.99 -4.37 -6.74
C CYS A 119 10.38 -4.42 -6.10
N GLU A 120 10.49 -4.01 -4.83
CA GLU A 120 11.75 -4.04 -4.09
C GLU A 120 12.17 -5.46 -3.73
N ILE A 121 13.44 -5.76 -3.96
CA ILE A 121 14.04 -7.08 -3.77
C ILE A 121 15.06 -6.99 -2.64
N ASN A 122 15.26 -8.09 -1.92
CA ASN A 122 16.33 -8.16 -0.93
C ASN A 122 17.71 -8.15 -1.63
N PRO A 123 18.56 -7.14 -1.41
CA PRO A 123 19.89 -7.08 -2.03
C PRO A 123 20.78 -8.27 -1.64
N GLU A 124 20.55 -8.90 -0.49
CA GLU A 124 21.29 -10.10 -0.05
C GLU A 124 20.94 -11.35 -0.89
N GLN A 125 19.83 -11.34 -1.63
CA GLN A 125 19.43 -12.42 -2.53
C GLN A 125 20.06 -12.29 -3.93
N GLY A 126 20.95 -11.33 -4.14
CA GLY A 126 21.80 -11.24 -5.33
C GLY A 126 21.11 -10.69 -6.58
N SER A 127 19.98 -10.00 -6.46
CA SER A 127 19.38 -9.29 -7.58
C SER A 127 20.11 -7.97 -7.84
N SER A 128 20.24 -7.62 -9.13
CA SER A 128 20.76 -6.33 -9.60
C SER A 128 19.98 -5.14 -9.04
N ASP A 129 20.52 -3.93 -9.17
CA ASP A 129 19.90 -2.64 -8.85
C ASP A 129 18.60 -2.33 -9.65
N GLN A 130 17.87 -3.34 -10.13
CA GLN A 130 16.71 -3.23 -11.01
C GLN A 130 15.46 -3.83 -10.34
N SER A 131 14.34 -3.13 -10.47
CA SER A 131 13.01 -3.58 -10.04
C SER A 131 12.62 -4.92 -10.70
N ASP A 132 12.14 -5.88 -9.91
CA ASP A 132 11.55 -7.12 -10.42
C ASP A 132 10.04 -6.96 -10.52
N TYR A 133 9.57 -6.62 -11.72
CA TYR A 133 8.15 -6.46 -12.01
C TYR A 133 7.37 -7.77 -11.95
N ALA A 134 8.00 -8.93 -12.17
CA ALA A 134 7.32 -10.22 -12.00
C ALA A 134 7.04 -10.47 -10.51
N TYR A 135 8.04 -10.23 -9.66
CA TYR A 135 7.91 -10.32 -8.21
C TYR A 135 6.92 -9.29 -7.65
N GLY A 136 6.98 -8.04 -8.13
CA GLY A 136 6.03 -6.99 -7.75
C GLY A 136 4.59 -7.33 -8.12
N ASN A 137 4.36 -7.83 -9.33
CA ASN A 137 3.04 -8.32 -9.76
C ASN A 137 2.55 -9.47 -8.87
N GLN A 138 3.42 -10.40 -8.47
CA GLN A 138 3.07 -11.47 -7.54
C GLN A 138 2.70 -10.92 -6.15
N ARG A 139 3.46 -9.96 -5.60
CA ARG A 139 3.16 -9.33 -4.31
C ARG A 139 1.84 -8.56 -4.35
N TYR A 140 1.56 -7.85 -5.44
CA TYR A 140 0.28 -7.19 -5.68
C TYR A 140 -0.91 -8.15 -5.67
N GLU A 141 -0.79 -9.27 -6.40
CA GLU A 141 -1.85 -10.28 -6.50
C GLU A 141 -2.14 -10.96 -5.17
N ASN A 142 -1.10 -11.16 -4.35
CA ASN A 142 -1.21 -11.84 -3.06
C ASN A 142 -1.31 -10.87 -1.88
N PHE A 143 -1.38 -9.55 -2.13
CA PHE A 143 -1.46 -8.58 -1.07
C PHE A 143 -2.75 -8.76 -0.26
N THR A 144 -2.59 -8.91 1.04
CA THR A 144 -3.69 -9.08 1.98
C THR A 144 -3.50 -8.09 3.13
N PRO A 145 -4.61 -7.58 3.71
CA PRO A 145 -4.54 -6.77 4.92
C PRO A 145 -3.80 -7.51 6.04
N LEU A 146 -3.19 -6.75 6.94
CA LEU A 146 -2.48 -7.33 8.08
C LEU A 146 -3.37 -8.23 8.95
N THR A 147 -2.83 -9.40 9.25
CA THR A 147 -3.43 -10.35 10.20
C THR A 147 -3.46 -9.76 11.62
N GLU A 148 -4.37 -10.24 12.47
CA GLU A 148 -4.44 -9.77 13.86
C GLU A 148 -3.12 -10.02 14.63
N LYS A 149 -2.40 -11.11 14.31
CA LYS A 149 -1.07 -11.37 14.86
C LYS A 149 -0.07 -10.26 14.51
N GLN A 150 -0.08 -9.80 13.26
CA GLN A 150 0.78 -8.69 12.83
C GLN A 150 0.34 -7.36 13.44
N ARG A 151 -0.96 -7.13 13.60
CA ARG A 151 -1.50 -5.94 14.30
C ARG A 151 -1.05 -5.92 15.76
N GLU A 152 -1.12 -7.05 16.45
CA GLU A 152 -0.66 -7.16 17.84
C GLU A 152 0.84 -6.94 17.96
N GLU A 153 1.64 -7.48 17.04
CA GLU A 153 3.08 -7.19 16.98
C GLU A 153 3.35 -5.69 16.86
N ILE A 154 2.60 -4.98 16.00
CA ILE A 154 2.72 -3.52 15.88
C ILE A 154 2.34 -2.83 17.18
N ARG A 155 1.27 -3.26 17.86
CA ARG A 155 0.89 -2.72 19.18
C ARG A 155 2.02 -2.86 20.19
N GLN A 156 2.69 -4.00 20.25
CA GLN A 156 3.83 -4.22 21.15
C GLN A 156 5.03 -3.33 20.79
N ILE A 157 5.39 -3.26 19.51
CA ILE A 157 6.45 -2.36 19.03
C ILE A 157 6.16 -0.92 19.43
N LEU A 158 4.91 -0.46 19.27
CA LEU A 158 4.52 0.90 19.63
C LEU A 158 4.56 1.14 21.14
N LYS A 159 4.22 0.15 21.98
CA LYS A 159 4.36 0.25 23.44
C LYS A 159 5.82 0.41 23.87
N ASP A 160 6.74 -0.27 23.18
CA ASP A 160 8.17 -0.21 23.49
C ASP A 160 8.82 1.12 23.06
N VAL A 161 8.31 1.72 21.98
CA VAL A 161 8.92 2.91 21.35
C VAL A 161 8.29 4.21 21.84
N LEU A 162 6.98 4.23 22.11
CA LEU A 162 6.28 5.46 22.46
C LEU A 162 6.48 5.85 23.94
N PRO A 163 6.55 7.16 24.23
CA PRO A 163 7.00 7.65 25.53
C PRO A 163 5.98 7.51 26.66
N ASP A 164 4.69 7.43 26.33
CA ASP A 164 3.61 7.39 27.31
C ASP A 164 2.34 6.75 26.74
N GLU A 165 1.52 6.21 27.64
CA GLU A 165 0.27 5.49 27.33
C GLU A 165 -0.72 6.34 26.53
N LEU A 166 -0.82 7.65 26.81
CA LEU A 166 -1.74 8.52 26.08
C LEU A 166 -1.31 8.70 24.62
N THR A 167 0.00 8.84 24.39
CA THR A 167 0.56 8.90 23.03
C THR A 167 0.30 7.58 22.30
N TYR A 168 0.52 6.44 22.96
CA TYR A 168 0.19 5.12 22.42
C TYR A 168 -1.27 4.98 22.02
N GLN A 169 -2.20 5.34 22.90
CA GLN A 169 -3.65 5.28 22.63
C GLN A 169 -4.07 6.18 21.46
N ILE A 170 -3.46 7.37 21.34
CA ILE A 170 -3.70 8.27 20.20
C ILE A 170 -3.30 7.59 18.89
N ILE A 171 -2.11 6.97 18.84
CA ILE A 171 -1.62 6.28 17.63
C ILE A 171 -2.48 5.07 17.29
N CYS A 172 -2.86 4.27 18.28
CA CYS A 172 -3.65 3.06 18.04
C CYS A 172 -5.04 3.38 17.50
N PHE A 173 -5.69 4.41 18.06
CA PHE A 173 -6.98 4.85 17.57
C PHE A 173 -6.86 5.55 16.20
N ARG A 174 -5.83 6.37 15.99
CA ARG A 174 -5.62 7.05 14.70
C ARG A 174 -5.52 6.08 13.51
N TYR A 175 -4.83 4.96 13.70
CA TYR A 175 -4.36 4.12 12.61
C TYR A 175 -4.89 2.68 12.66
N SER A 176 -6.17 2.47 12.94
CA SER A 176 -6.83 1.16 12.77
C SER A 176 -6.33 0.04 13.70
N LEU A 177 -5.58 0.34 14.78
CA LEU A 177 -5.12 -0.70 15.71
C LEU A 177 -6.16 -1.06 16.79
N GLU A 178 -7.20 -0.24 16.98
CA GLU A 178 -8.25 -0.52 17.97
C GLU A 178 -9.47 -1.21 17.36
N ASP A 179 -10.14 -0.56 16.41
CA ASP A 179 -11.44 -1.02 15.86
C ASP A 179 -11.39 -1.32 14.36
N GLY A 180 -10.18 -1.40 13.81
CA GLY A 180 -9.97 -1.66 12.39
C GLY A 180 -10.20 -0.45 11.49
N LYS A 181 -10.42 0.77 12.03
CA LYS A 181 -10.64 1.98 11.24
C LYS A 181 -9.62 3.07 11.54
N CYS A 182 -9.25 3.79 10.49
CA CYS A 182 -8.47 5.02 10.62
C CYS A 182 -9.40 6.17 10.99
N HIS A 183 -8.98 7.01 11.94
CA HIS A 183 -9.80 8.08 12.49
C HIS A 183 -9.13 9.45 12.31
N PRO A 184 -9.85 10.50 11.90
CA PRO A 184 -9.31 11.86 11.86
C PRO A 184 -8.87 12.37 13.25
N THR A 185 -8.02 13.40 13.28
CA THR A 185 -7.55 13.99 14.55
C THR A 185 -8.72 14.44 15.44
N ALA A 186 -9.77 15.01 14.83
CA ALA A 186 -10.91 15.55 15.54
C ALA A 186 -11.70 14.44 16.26
N GLU A 187 -11.89 13.30 15.60
CA GLU A 187 -12.57 12.15 16.19
C GLU A 187 -11.74 11.52 17.30
N THR A 188 -10.42 11.40 17.09
CA THR A 188 -9.48 10.93 18.13
C THR A 188 -9.53 11.83 19.38
N ALA A 189 -9.55 13.14 19.18
CA ALA A 189 -9.67 14.13 20.26
C ALA A 189 -10.98 14.00 21.02
N LEU A 190 -12.10 13.82 20.32
CA LEU A 190 -13.41 13.60 20.91
C LEU A 190 -13.43 12.31 21.75
N ARG A 191 -12.94 11.21 21.18
CA ARG A 191 -12.90 9.88 21.82
C ARG A 191 -12.12 9.88 23.13
N LEU A 192 -10.98 10.59 23.15
CA LEU A 192 -10.08 10.65 24.31
C LEU A 192 -10.38 11.82 25.26
N ASN A 193 -11.44 12.60 24.99
CA ASN A 193 -11.79 13.81 25.73
C ASN A 193 -10.58 14.75 25.88
N ARG A 194 -9.97 15.12 24.74
CA ARG A 194 -8.81 16.00 24.64
C ARG A 194 -9.06 17.11 23.62
N LYS A 195 -8.33 18.22 23.77
CA LYS A 195 -8.30 19.27 22.75
C LYS A 195 -7.56 18.75 21.51
N ILE A 196 -8.05 19.09 20.30
CA ILE A 196 -7.41 18.75 19.03
C ILE A 196 -5.93 19.19 19.03
N SER A 197 -5.62 20.39 19.54
CA SER A 197 -4.25 20.88 19.66
C SER A 197 -3.34 20.00 20.52
N LYS A 198 -3.89 19.41 21.60
CA LYS A 198 -3.15 18.48 22.45
C LYS A 198 -2.88 17.17 21.71
N VAL A 199 -3.87 16.64 20.99
CA VAL A 199 -3.69 15.43 20.16
C VAL A 199 -2.62 15.67 19.10
N ARG A 200 -2.70 16.78 18.34
CA ARG A 200 -1.66 17.15 17.36
C ARG A 200 -0.27 17.25 18.00
N GLY A 201 -0.17 17.86 19.17
CA GLY A 201 1.10 17.96 19.90
C GLY A 201 1.67 16.58 20.29
N LEU A 202 0.83 15.64 20.72
CA LEU A 202 1.25 14.28 21.06
C LEU A 202 1.55 13.43 19.82
N MET A 203 0.86 13.63 18.70
CA MET A 203 1.22 13.01 17.43
C MET A 203 2.59 13.48 16.93
N LYS A 204 2.87 14.80 17.01
CA LYS A 204 4.20 15.34 16.75
C LYS A 204 5.25 14.80 17.72
N LYS A 205 4.88 14.55 18.97
CA LYS A 205 5.76 13.86 19.93
C LYS A 205 6.05 12.44 19.45
N ALA A 206 5.03 11.67 19.05
CA ALA A 206 5.19 10.32 18.52
C ALA A 206 6.13 10.26 17.30
N TYR A 207 6.10 11.27 16.42
CA TYR A 207 7.05 11.41 15.31
C TYR A 207 8.51 11.34 15.74
N PHE A 208 8.88 11.99 16.85
CA PHE A 208 10.26 11.96 17.33
C PHE A 208 10.71 10.56 17.76
N TYR A 209 9.77 9.71 18.19
CA TYR A 209 10.09 8.34 18.62
C TYR A 209 9.98 7.33 17.48
N ILE A 210 9.10 7.59 16.52
CA ILE A 210 8.91 6.78 15.29
C ILE A 210 9.56 7.56 14.14
N LYS A 211 10.90 7.53 14.09
CA LYS A 211 11.78 8.27 13.16
C LYS A 211 11.11 8.58 11.81
N ASP A 212 10.92 9.86 11.50
CA ASP A 212 10.49 10.35 10.18
C ASP A 212 9.12 9.87 9.68
N CYS A 213 8.14 9.86 10.58
CA CYS A 213 6.77 9.45 10.29
C CYS A 213 5.91 10.58 9.70
N ASP A 214 6.03 10.86 8.39
CA ASP A 214 5.13 11.78 7.67
C ASP A 214 3.66 11.30 7.58
N LEU A 215 3.31 10.18 8.24
CA LEU A 215 1.94 9.63 8.31
C LEU A 215 0.93 10.55 8.99
N PHE A 216 1.39 11.48 9.83
CA PHE A 216 0.52 12.24 10.72
C PHE A 216 -0.43 13.24 10.04
N ASP A 217 -0.21 13.49 8.74
CA ASP A 217 -1.02 14.38 7.90
C ASP A 217 -1.83 13.63 6.81
N VAL A 218 -1.77 12.29 6.75
CA VAL A 218 -2.33 11.49 5.63
C VAL A 218 -3.81 11.07 5.84
N ILE A 219 -4.48 11.47 6.93
CA ILE A 219 -5.91 11.18 7.20
C ILE A 219 -6.61 12.37 7.84
#